data_AF-A0A5C6M5L2-F1
#
_entry.id   AF-A0A5C6M5L2-F1
#
_cell.length_a   1.000
_cell.length_b   1.000
_cell.length_c   1.000
_cell.angle_alpha   90.00
_cell.angle_beta   90.00
_cell.angle_gamma   90.00
#
_symmetry.space_group_name_H-M   'P 1'
#
loop_
_entity.id
_entity.type
_entity.pdbx_description
1 polymer ?
#
loop_
_entity_poly.entity_id
_entity_poly.type
_entity_poly.pdbx_seq_one_letter_code
_entity_poly.pdbx_strand_id
1 'polypeptide(L)'
;FSSTAATGGGPSWRNPMKSIIVLPTAWEVHPFESGVSWFTGAASAGVLITAVMSAVMWLGRGSRGDFWRACAGVFLLSLLAYVLAEQKVVKYYGLEYALWALVIGLLISNTTGVSKALSAGVRTELYMKTGLVLLGAEVLFGKLLALGLPGICVSWVVTPVVLIVTFWFGQRVLKMESAALNMVISADMSVCGVSAAIATAAACRAKKEELTTAVGISLAFTVMMMVAMPPLIQAMGLGPVVGGAWVGGTIDSTGAVGAAGAMLGKEAEVVATTIKMIQNMLIGVVAFGVAVYWVTCVERTEGARPEISEIWRRFPRFILGFLGASVLVSVLYENLSGGPDFVKAVVDGGTKTVRSWCFCMAFVSIGLETNLGTLAKFLRGGKPLTLYVCGQLLNLVLSLLMSLLMFEVVFPGAADVLRK
;
A
#
# COMPACT_ATOMS: atom_id res chain seq x y z
N PHE A 1 1.52 38.05 29.87
CA PHE A 1 0.81 39.30 29.56
C PHE A 1 0.15 39.16 28.20
N SER A 2 -1.17 39.39 28.17
CA SER A 2 -2.06 39.69 27.04
C SER A 2 -1.97 38.89 25.73
N SER A 3 -3.08 38.23 25.46
CA SER A 3 -3.53 37.65 24.19
C SER A 3 -3.28 38.53 22.96
N THR A 4 -2.80 37.91 21.90
CA THR A 4 -3.29 38.18 20.54
C THR A 4 -3.45 36.83 19.85
N ALA A 5 -4.70 36.36 19.83
CA ALA A 5 -5.13 35.25 19.02
C ALA A 5 -4.86 35.61 17.55
N ALA A 6 -3.87 34.96 16.93
CA ALA A 6 -3.78 34.91 15.49
C ALA A 6 -4.94 34.04 14.98
N THR A 7 -6.08 34.67 14.76
CA THR A 7 -7.16 34.14 13.92
C THR A 7 -6.61 34.00 12.50
N GLY A 8 -6.03 32.85 12.19
CA GLY A 8 -5.61 32.47 10.84
C GLY A 8 -6.82 32.21 9.96
N GLY A 9 -7.45 33.29 9.49
CA GLY A 9 -8.54 33.28 8.50
C GLY A 9 -8.04 33.05 7.09
N GLY A 10 -7.41 31.90 6.83
CA GLY A 10 -7.28 31.37 5.47
C GLY A 10 -8.57 30.63 5.07
N PRO A 11 -8.95 30.55 3.79
CA PRO A 11 -10.14 29.82 3.38
C PRO A 11 -10.01 28.35 3.82
N SER A 12 -10.84 27.93 4.78
CA SER A 12 -10.90 26.52 5.19
C SER A 12 -11.54 25.74 4.06
N TRP A 13 -10.74 25.21 3.14
CA TRP A 13 -11.21 24.35 2.06
C TRP A 13 -11.85 23.10 2.67
N ARG A 14 -13.17 23.09 2.79
CA ARG A 14 -13.94 21.90 3.18
C ARG A 14 -14.17 21.07 1.93
N ASN A 15 -13.54 19.90 1.84
CA ASN A 15 -13.78 18.99 0.72
C ASN A 15 -15.21 18.40 0.86
N PRO A 16 -16.13 18.70 -0.08
CA PRO A 16 -17.49 18.16 -0.03
C PRO A 16 -17.53 16.64 -0.15
N MET A 17 -16.49 16.01 -0.70
CA MET A 17 -16.40 14.54 -0.78
C MET A 17 -16.16 13.87 0.57
N LYS A 18 -15.65 14.58 1.59
CA LYS A 18 -15.33 13.98 2.89
C LYS A 18 -16.57 13.52 3.66
N SER A 19 -17.73 14.15 3.43
CA SER A 19 -19.02 13.73 3.98
C SER A 19 -19.77 12.73 3.09
N ILE A 20 -19.34 12.55 1.84
CA ILE A 20 -20.02 11.73 0.83
C ILE A 20 -19.31 10.39 0.61
N ILE A 21 -18.00 10.30 0.82
CA ILE A 21 -17.23 9.07 0.66
C ILE A 21 -16.58 8.75 2.01
N VAL A 22 -17.15 7.79 2.72
CA VAL A 22 -16.77 7.45 4.11
C VAL A 22 -16.42 5.96 4.19
N LEU A 23 -15.42 5.63 5.01
CA LEU A 23 -15.10 4.25 5.38
C LEU A 23 -15.94 3.83 6.60
N PRO A 24 -16.27 2.53 6.76
CA PRO A 24 -16.90 2.05 7.99
C PRO A 24 -16.14 2.47 9.24
N THR A 25 -16.86 2.69 10.34
CA THR A 25 -16.30 3.09 11.63
C THR A 25 -16.17 1.90 12.57
N ALA A 26 -15.24 2.00 13.52
CA ALA A 26 -15.00 0.92 14.48
C ALA A 26 -16.24 0.63 15.36
N TRP A 27 -16.51 -0.64 15.61
CA TRP A 27 -17.65 -1.14 16.39
C TRP A 27 -17.22 -2.20 17.41
N GLU A 28 -18.11 -2.57 18.34
CA GLU A 28 -17.82 -3.54 19.43
C GLU A 28 -18.78 -4.72 19.46
N VAL A 29 -20.10 -4.48 19.57
CA VAL A 29 -21.10 -5.56 19.66
C VAL A 29 -21.85 -5.70 18.34
N HIS A 30 -22.35 -4.59 17.79
CA HIS A 30 -22.97 -4.58 16.46
C HIS A 30 -22.48 -3.42 15.59
N PRO A 31 -22.29 -3.61 14.27
CA PRO A 31 -21.80 -2.57 13.36
C PRO A 31 -22.74 -1.37 13.20
N PHE A 32 -24.00 -1.49 13.64
CA PHE A 32 -24.99 -0.42 13.58
C PHE A 32 -24.99 0.48 14.83
N GLU A 33 -24.26 0.13 15.89
CA GLU A 33 -24.19 0.91 17.14
C GLU A 33 -23.43 2.24 16.95
N SER A 34 -22.47 2.27 16.03
CA SER A 34 -21.67 3.48 15.70
C SER A 34 -22.44 4.51 14.86
N GLY A 35 -23.73 4.29 14.60
CA GLY A 35 -24.64 5.21 13.92
C GLY A 35 -24.79 4.96 12.41
N VAL A 36 -25.96 5.26 11.83
CA VAL A 36 -26.28 4.98 10.40
C VAL A 36 -25.52 5.89 9.41
N SER A 37 -24.82 6.91 9.91
CA SER A 37 -24.12 7.90 9.09
C SER A 37 -22.94 7.34 8.30
N TRP A 38 -22.23 6.33 8.82
CA TRP A 38 -21.18 5.65 8.05
C TRP A 38 -21.78 4.79 6.92
N PHE A 39 -22.97 4.23 7.13
CA PHE A 39 -23.66 3.41 6.13
C PHE A 39 -24.13 4.26 4.94
N THR A 40 -24.71 5.43 5.20
CA THR A 40 -25.11 6.36 4.13
C THR A 40 -23.90 6.88 3.36
N GLY A 41 -22.79 7.21 4.05
CA GLY A 41 -21.53 7.61 3.43
C GLY A 41 -20.85 6.51 2.62
N ALA A 42 -20.94 5.25 3.06
CA ALA A 42 -20.42 4.10 2.31
C ALA A 42 -21.31 3.77 1.10
N ALA A 43 -22.64 3.93 1.21
CA ALA A 43 -23.55 3.75 0.09
C ALA A 43 -23.32 4.80 -1.01
N SER A 44 -23.14 6.08 -0.64
CA SER A 44 -22.79 7.13 -1.60
C SER A 44 -21.40 6.94 -2.21
N ALA A 45 -20.42 6.45 -1.43
CA ALA A 45 -19.13 6.00 -1.96
C ALA A 45 -19.32 4.91 -3.03
N GLY A 46 -20.17 3.92 -2.74
CA GLY A 46 -20.51 2.84 -3.67
C GLY A 46 -21.05 3.38 -4.98
N VAL A 47 -22.08 4.21 -4.93
CA VAL A 47 -22.71 4.80 -6.12
C VAL A 47 -21.71 5.63 -6.94
N LEU A 48 -20.90 6.46 -6.29
CA LEU A 48 -19.91 7.30 -6.98
C LEU A 48 -18.81 6.47 -7.62
N ILE A 49 -18.26 5.50 -6.90
CA ILE A 49 -17.16 4.67 -7.39
C ILE A 49 -17.65 3.78 -8.53
N THR A 50 -18.81 3.15 -8.40
CA THR A 50 -19.38 2.35 -9.49
C THR A 50 -19.71 3.22 -10.69
N ALA A 51 -20.13 4.48 -10.52
CA ALA A 51 -20.42 5.42 -11.60
C ALA A 51 -19.16 5.81 -12.35
N VAL A 52 -18.13 6.23 -11.63
CA VAL A 52 -16.85 6.61 -12.22
C VAL A 52 -16.21 5.41 -12.93
N MET A 53 -16.17 4.24 -12.30
CA MET A 53 -15.58 3.04 -12.92
C MET A 53 -16.37 2.58 -14.15
N SER A 54 -17.69 2.69 -14.12
CA SER A 54 -18.54 2.35 -15.27
C SER A 54 -18.37 3.37 -16.40
N ALA A 55 -18.20 4.65 -16.09
CA ALA A 55 -17.92 5.69 -17.08
C ALA A 55 -16.53 5.49 -17.73
N VAL A 56 -15.51 5.13 -16.96
CA VAL A 56 -14.17 4.79 -17.46
C VAL A 56 -14.25 3.59 -18.42
N MET A 57 -15.01 2.55 -18.05
CA MET A 57 -15.24 1.38 -18.92
C MET A 57 -16.03 1.74 -20.18
N TRP A 58 -16.98 2.67 -20.09
CA TRP A 58 -17.77 3.16 -21.22
C TRP A 58 -16.91 3.89 -22.25
N LEU A 59 -16.00 4.76 -21.79
CA LEU A 59 -15.01 5.44 -22.65
C LEU A 59 -14.02 4.47 -23.28
N GLY A 60 -13.68 3.38 -22.58
CA GLY A 60 -12.75 2.33 -23.04
C GLY A 60 -13.30 1.32 -24.06
N ARG A 61 -14.51 1.50 -24.61
CA ARG A 61 -15.21 0.54 -25.49
C ARG A 61 -15.45 -0.85 -24.85
N GLY A 62 -15.58 -0.93 -23.53
CA GLY A 62 -15.88 -2.18 -22.81
C GLY A 62 -17.37 -2.60 -22.86
N SER A 63 -17.65 -3.86 -22.52
CA SER A 63 -19.01 -4.43 -22.44
C SER A 63 -19.92 -3.60 -21.52
N ARG A 64 -21.08 -3.18 -22.07
CA ARG A 64 -21.92 -2.09 -21.55
C ARG A 64 -23.02 -2.48 -20.56
N GLY A 65 -23.54 -3.71 -20.59
CA GLY A 65 -24.80 -4.03 -19.90
C GLY A 65 -24.67 -4.44 -18.43
N ASP A 66 -23.64 -5.23 -18.10
CA ASP A 66 -23.59 -5.95 -16.81
C ASP A 66 -22.51 -5.44 -15.87
N PHE A 67 -21.59 -4.58 -16.35
CA PHE A 67 -20.45 -4.12 -15.58
C PHE A 67 -20.86 -3.36 -14.32
N TRP A 68 -21.83 -2.44 -14.40
CA TRP A 68 -22.29 -1.68 -13.24
C TRP A 68 -22.80 -2.60 -12.12
N ARG A 69 -23.64 -3.59 -12.46
CA ARG A 69 -24.21 -4.56 -11.50
C ARG A 69 -23.12 -5.40 -10.87
N ALA A 70 -22.17 -5.87 -11.68
CA ALA A 70 -21.05 -6.66 -11.22
C ALA A 70 -20.08 -5.85 -10.33
N CYS A 71 -19.80 -4.60 -10.71
CA CYS A 71 -18.98 -3.67 -9.94
C CYS A 71 -19.63 -3.33 -8.60
N ALA A 72 -20.96 -3.15 -8.57
CA ALA A 72 -21.70 -2.99 -7.32
C ALA A 72 -21.60 -4.25 -6.44
N GLY A 73 -21.65 -5.44 -7.03
CA GLY A 73 -21.41 -6.70 -6.30
C GLY A 73 -20.02 -6.76 -5.65
N VAL A 74 -18.96 -6.43 -6.40
CA VAL A 74 -17.59 -6.36 -5.86
C VAL A 74 -17.46 -5.27 -4.78
N PHE A 75 -18.13 -4.14 -4.95
CA PHE A 75 -18.17 -3.08 -3.95
C PHE A 75 -18.85 -3.55 -2.65
N LEU A 76 -19.97 -4.27 -2.72
CA LEU A 76 -20.65 -4.81 -1.54
C LEU A 76 -19.78 -5.82 -0.78
N LEU A 77 -19.05 -6.68 -1.49
CA LEU A 77 -18.07 -7.58 -0.87
C LEU A 77 -16.92 -6.80 -0.21
N SER A 78 -16.50 -5.70 -0.83
CA SER A 78 -15.47 -4.81 -0.27
C SER A 78 -15.99 -4.08 0.98
N LEU A 79 -17.26 -3.68 0.99
CA LEU A 79 -17.92 -3.09 2.14
C LEU A 79 -17.96 -4.09 3.31
N LEU A 80 -18.32 -5.35 3.02
CA LEU A 80 -18.28 -6.42 4.02
C LEU A 80 -16.86 -6.59 4.59
N ALA A 81 -15.83 -6.60 3.75
CA ALA A 81 -14.44 -6.70 4.20
C ALA A 81 -14.04 -5.55 5.15
N TYR A 82 -14.42 -4.31 4.83
CA TYR A 82 -14.16 -3.17 5.72
C TYR A 82 -14.93 -3.25 7.04
N VAL A 83 -16.22 -3.64 7.00
CA VAL A 83 -17.02 -3.79 8.21
C VAL A 83 -16.38 -4.83 9.14
N LEU A 84 -15.92 -5.97 8.60
CA LEU A 84 -15.22 -6.97 9.41
C LEU A 84 -13.90 -6.45 9.98
N ALA A 85 -13.12 -5.72 9.18
CA ALA A 85 -11.83 -5.16 9.61
C ALA A 85 -11.94 -4.10 10.72
N GLU A 86 -13.07 -3.37 10.78
CA GLU A 86 -13.29 -2.30 11.76
C GLU A 86 -13.80 -2.82 13.13
N GLN A 87 -14.04 -4.12 13.28
CA GLN A 87 -14.37 -4.67 14.59
C GLN A 87 -13.21 -4.46 15.57
N LYS A 88 -13.46 -3.92 16.77
CA LYS A 88 -12.36 -3.49 17.69
C LYS A 88 -11.33 -4.58 17.98
N VAL A 89 -11.75 -5.83 18.16
CA VAL A 89 -10.85 -6.97 18.39
C VAL A 89 -10.00 -7.27 17.14
N VAL A 90 -10.63 -7.26 15.97
CA VAL A 90 -9.96 -7.52 14.68
C VAL A 90 -8.92 -6.43 14.39
N LYS A 91 -9.32 -5.17 14.63
CA LYS A 91 -8.47 -3.99 14.50
C LYS A 91 -7.30 -4.01 15.50
N TYR A 92 -7.55 -4.47 16.73
CA TYR A 92 -6.50 -4.63 17.75
C TYR A 92 -5.42 -5.62 17.32
N TYR A 93 -5.79 -6.74 16.68
CA TYR A 93 -4.84 -7.71 16.13
C TYR A 93 -4.24 -7.29 14.77
N GLY A 94 -4.56 -6.09 14.27
CA GLY A 94 -4.00 -5.60 13.00
C GLY A 94 -4.49 -6.37 11.77
N LEU A 95 -5.64 -7.02 11.86
CA LEU A 95 -6.24 -7.77 10.74
C LEU A 95 -6.94 -6.79 9.78
N GLU A 96 -6.16 -6.24 8.86
CA GLU A 96 -6.61 -5.18 7.96
C GLU A 96 -7.65 -5.63 6.92
N TYR A 97 -8.34 -4.66 6.33
CA TYR A 97 -9.35 -4.89 5.29
C TYR A 97 -8.82 -5.70 4.10
N ALA A 98 -7.52 -5.59 3.77
CA ALA A 98 -6.90 -6.33 2.67
C ALA A 98 -6.95 -7.85 2.93
N LEU A 99 -6.73 -8.29 4.18
CA LEU A 99 -6.84 -9.69 4.58
C LEU A 99 -8.27 -10.20 4.38
N TRP A 100 -9.25 -9.48 4.94
CA TRP A 100 -10.66 -9.85 4.84
C TRP A 100 -11.16 -9.86 3.39
N ALA A 101 -10.73 -8.89 2.59
CA ALA A 101 -11.07 -8.81 1.17
C ALA A 101 -10.56 -10.04 0.39
N LEU A 102 -9.31 -10.44 0.63
CA LEU A 102 -8.74 -11.66 0.04
C LEU A 102 -9.48 -12.92 0.50
N VAL A 103 -9.71 -13.07 1.81
CA VAL A 103 -10.38 -14.24 2.39
C VAL A 103 -11.80 -14.38 1.86
N ILE A 104 -12.60 -13.32 1.84
CA ILE A 104 -13.97 -13.33 1.30
C ILE A 104 -13.96 -13.77 -0.16
N GLY A 105 -13.08 -13.19 -0.99
CA GLY A 105 -12.98 -13.55 -2.39
C GLY A 105 -12.59 -15.02 -2.58
N LEU A 106 -11.60 -15.49 -1.82
CA LEU A 106 -11.09 -16.87 -1.87
C LEU A 106 -12.14 -17.90 -1.45
N LEU A 107 -12.91 -17.59 -0.39
CA LEU A 107 -14.01 -18.42 0.06
C LEU A 107 -15.07 -18.56 -1.04
N ILE A 108 -15.50 -17.46 -1.65
CA ILE A 108 -16.51 -17.47 -2.72
C ILE A 108 -16.00 -18.26 -3.94
N SER A 109 -14.78 -18.00 -4.40
CA SER A 109 -14.24 -18.63 -5.61
C SER A 109 -14.02 -20.13 -5.46
N ASN A 110 -13.72 -20.62 -4.25
CA ASN A 110 -13.42 -22.03 -4.00
C ASN A 110 -14.58 -22.84 -3.38
N THR A 111 -15.69 -22.19 -2.99
CA THR A 111 -16.90 -22.88 -2.49
C THR A 111 -18.04 -22.84 -3.50
N THR A 112 -18.52 -21.65 -3.85
CA THR A 112 -19.67 -21.47 -4.75
C THR A 112 -19.24 -21.22 -6.21
N GLY A 113 -17.98 -20.86 -6.41
CA GLY A 113 -17.50 -20.33 -7.68
C GLY A 113 -17.97 -18.89 -7.92
N VAL A 114 -17.30 -18.19 -8.83
CA VAL A 114 -17.68 -16.82 -9.21
C VAL A 114 -18.81 -16.87 -10.22
N SER A 115 -19.98 -16.33 -9.87
CA SER A 115 -21.12 -16.25 -10.79
C SER A 115 -20.79 -15.38 -12.02
N LYS A 116 -21.34 -15.73 -13.19
CA LYS A 116 -21.16 -14.95 -14.43
C LYS A 116 -21.56 -13.48 -14.25
N ALA A 117 -22.55 -13.22 -13.41
CA ALA A 117 -23.01 -11.87 -13.08
C ALA A 117 -21.95 -11.06 -12.31
N LEU A 118 -21.16 -11.70 -11.43
CA LEU A 118 -20.08 -11.02 -10.69
C LEU A 118 -18.79 -10.92 -11.52
N SER A 119 -18.51 -11.92 -12.37
CA SER A 119 -17.27 -11.99 -13.17
C SER A 119 -17.01 -10.74 -14.02
N ALA A 120 -18.04 -10.06 -14.52
CA ALA A 120 -17.86 -8.85 -15.33
C ALA A 120 -17.19 -7.70 -14.55
N GLY A 121 -17.41 -7.64 -13.24
CA GLY A 121 -16.92 -6.62 -12.31
C GLY A 121 -15.59 -6.99 -11.66
N VAL A 122 -15.17 -8.25 -11.75
CA VAL A 122 -13.87 -8.71 -11.26
C VAL A 122 -12.77 -8.19 -12.20
N ARG A 123 -12.37 -6.93 -12.00
CA ARG A 123 -11.39 -6.21 -12.81
C ARG A 123 -10.22 -5.77 -11.95
N THR A 124 -9.50 -6.74 -11.40
CA THR A 124 -8.32 -6.53 -10.54
C THR A 124 -7.39 -5.45 -11.08
N GLU A 125 -6.97 -5.57 -12.34
CA GLU A 125 -6.01 -4.63 -12.95
C GLU A 125 -6.56 -3.19 -13.05
N LEU A 126 -7.86 -3.02 -13.29
CA LEU A 126 -8.50 -1.70 -13.34
C LEU A 126 -8.45 -1.04 -11.95
N TYR A 127 -8.87 -1.77 -10.92
CA TYR A 127 -8.91 -1.26 -9.55
C TYR A 127 -7.50 -0.99 -9.00
N MET A 128 -6.55 -1.89 -9.27
CA MET A 128 -5.15 -1.71 -8.87
C MET A 128 -4.50 -0.50 -9.51
N LYS A 129 -4.62 -0.37 -10.83
CA LYS A 129 -4.04 0.77 -11.55
C LYS A 129 -4.65 2.09 -11.11
N THR A 130 -5.97 2.14 -10.93
CA THR A 130 -6.63 3.36 -10.45
C THR A 130 -6.17 3.70 -9.03
N GLY A 131 -6.14 2.72 -8.12
CA GLY A 131 -5.64 2.94 -6.75
C GLY A 131 -4.18 3.39 -6.72
N LEU A 132 -3.31 2.82 -7.55
CA LEU A 132 -1.91 3.24 -7.66
C LEU A 132 -1.78 4.66 -8.20
N VAL A 133 -2.51 5.04 -9.25
CA VAL A 133 -2.46 6.41 -9.77
C VAL A 133 -2.92 7.42 -8.70
N LEU A 134 -3.98 7.10 -7.95
CA LEU A 134 -4.43 7.91 -6.82
C LEU A 134 -3.40 7.95 -5.69
N LEU A 135 -2.67 6.86 -5.44
CA LEU A 135 -1.56 6.85 -4.47
C LEU A 135 -0.46 7.85 -4.86
N GLY A 136 -0.19 8.00 -6.17
CA GLY A 136 0.77 8.99 -6.66
C GLY A 136 0.42 10.43 -6.25
N ALA A 137 -0.87 10.76 -6.22
CA ALA A 137 -1.34 12.08 -5.74
C ALA A 137 -1.10 12.32 -4.23
N GLU A 138 -0.84 11.27 -3.44
CA GLU A 138 -0.48 11.40 -2.01
C GLU A 138 1.02 11.63 -1.81
N VAL A 139 1.82 11.28 -2.81
CA VAL A 139 3.28 11.45 -2.81
C VAL A 139 3.60 12.90 -3.18
N LEU A 140 3.76 13.75 -2.17
CA LEU A 140 4.19 15.14 -2.34
C LEU A 140 5.71 15.24 -2.31
N PHE A 141 6.29 15.72 -3.41
CA PHE A 141 7.74 15.94 -3.49
C PHE A 141 8.21 17.03 -2.50
N GLY A 142 7.42 18.08 -2.25
CA GLY A 142 7.75 19.10 -1.26
C GLY A 142 7.81 18.58 0.19
N LYS A 143 7.05 17.52 0.52
CA LYS A 143 7.17 16.84 1.80
C LYS A 143 8.43 15.96 1.89
N LEU A 144 8.98 15.47 0.78
CA LEU A 144 10.21 14.66 0.79
C LEU A 144 11.34 15.38 1.53
N LEU A 145 11.52 16.68 1.28
CA LEU A 145 12.63 17.45 1.86
C LEU A 145 12.39 17.85 3.32
N ALA A 146 11.13 18.00 3.72
CA ALA A 146 10.75 18.45 5.06
C ALA A 146 10.70 17.31 6.10
N LEU A 147 10.47 16.06 5.67
CA LEU A 147 10.30 14.89 6.55
C LEU A 147 11.61 14.34 7.16
N GLY A 148 12.71 15.08 6.99
CA GLY A 148 14.01 14.82 7.60
C GLY A 148 14.94 14.03 6.70
N LEU A 149 16.08 14.65 6.35
CA LEU A 149 17.20 14.02 5.65
C LEU A 149 17.59 12.62 6.20
N PRO A 150 17.57 12.37 7.53
CA PRO A 150 17.86 11.04 8.08
C PRO A 150 16.88 9.96 7.62
N GLY A 151 15.57 10.23 7.63
CA GLY A 151 14.54 9.24 7.24
C GLY A 151 14.59 8.89 5.76
N ILE A 152 14.95 9.87 4.91
CA ILE A 152 15.24 9.65 3.49
C ILE A 152 16.43 8.72 3.34
N CYS A 153 17.55 9.00 4.00
CA CYS A 153 18.76 8.18 3.91
C CYS A 153 18.50 6.73 4.36
N VAL A 154 17.76 6.53 5.45
CA VAL A 154 17.35 5.17 5.87
C VAL A 154 16.55 4.49 4.76
N SER A 155 15.46 5.09 4.31
CA SER A 155 14.54 4.45 3.36
C SER A 155 15.19 4.21 1.99
N TRP A 156 15.92 5.19 1.46
CA TRP A 156 16.53 5.14 0.12
C TRP A 156 17.75 4.24 0.01
N VAL A 157 18.38 3.88 1.13
CA VAL A 157 19.48 2.92 1.15
C VAL A 157 18.95 1.52 1.47
N VAL A 158 18.15 1.38 2.53
CA VAL A 158 17.66 0.08 2.98
C VAL A 158 16.80 -0.58 1.91
N THR A 159 15.82 0.14 1.37
CA THR A 159 14.83 -0.47 0.45
C THR A 159 15.47 -1.07 -0.81
N PRO A 160 16.32 -0.34 -1.58
CA PRO A 160 16.98 -0.93 -2.74
C PRO A 160 17.94 -2.06 -2.40
N VAL A 161 18.68 -1.94 -1.28
CA VAL A 161 19.63 -2.98 -0.85
C VAL A 161 18.88 -4.27 -0.52
N VAL A 162 17.82 -4.20 0.30
CA VAL A 162 17.00 -5.37 0.62
C VAL A 162 16.42 -5.96 -0.66
N LEU A 163 15.77 -5.17 -1.51
CA LEU A 163 15.15 -5.65 -2.75
C LEU A 163 16.14 -6.39 -3.67
N ILE A 164 17.31 -5.81 -3.90
CA ILE A 164 18.31 -6.39 -4.81
C ILE A 164 18.91 -7.67 -4.20
N VAL A 165 19.27 -7.63 -2.91
CA VAL A 165 19.89 -8.76 -2.22
C VAL A 165 18.90 -9.93 -2.09
N THR A 166 17.66 -9.67 -1.70
CA THR A 166 16.65 -10.74 -1.57
C THR A 166 16.26 -11.31 -2.92
N PHE A 167 16.11 -10.48 -3.96
CA PHE A 167 15.83 -10.98 -5.30
C PHE A 167 16.99 -11.86 -5.80
N TRP A 168 18.23 -11.40 -5.64
CA TRP A 168 19.41 -12.18 -5.99
C TRP A 168 19.49 -13.50 -5.22
N PHE A 169 19.25 -13.47 -3.91
CA PHE A 169 19.22 -14.65 -3.05
C PHE A 169 18.15 -15.64 -3.49
N GLY A 170 16.94 -15.16 -3.78
CA GLY A 170 15.84 -16.00 -4.27
C GLY A 170 16.13 -16.64 -5.63
N GLN A 171 16.84 -15.93 -6.53
CA GLN A 171 17.19 -16.44 -7.85
C GLN A 171 18.37 -17.42 -7.81
N ARG A 172 19.44 -17.06 -7.10
CA ARG A 172 20.71 -17.79 -7.15
C ARG A 172 20.83 -18.88 -6.09
N VAL A 173 20.31 -18.64 -4.89
CA VAL A 173 20.44 -19.57 -3.76
C VAL A 173 19.21 -20.46 -3.65
N LEU A 174 18.02 -19.87 -3.50
CA LEU A 174 16.78 -20.66 -3.35
C LEU A 174 16.28 -21.26 -4.66
N LYS A 175 16.74 -20.72 -5.81
CA LYS A 175 16.34 -21.13 -7.15
C LYS A 175 14.81 -21.20 -7.26
N MET A 176 14.18 -20.05 -7.01
CA MET A 176 12.75 -19.85 -7.15
C MET A 176 12.32 -20.14 -8.59
N GLU A 177 11.29 -20.98 -8.77
CA GLU A 177 10.80 -21.36 -10.11
C GLU A 177 10.20 -20.18 -10.88
N SER A 178 9.49 -19.31 -10.15
CA SER A 178 8.95 -18.07 -10.72
C SER A 178 9.80 -16.89 -10.30
N ALA A 179 10.40 -16.24 -11.30
CA ALA A 179 11.07 -14.97 -11.07
C ALA A 179 10.11 -13.87 -10.65
N ALA A 180 8.89 -13.87 -11.20
CA ALA A 180 7.88 -12.86 -10.90
C ALA A 180 7.48 -12.96 -9.43
N LEU A 181 7.22 -14.17 -8.91
CA LEU A 181 6.93 -14.40 -7.50
C LEU A 181 8.08 -13.91 -6.59
N ASN A 182 9.34 -14.21 -6.97
CA ASN A 182 10.50 -13.75 -6.21
C ASN A 182 10.59 -12.21 -6.17
N MET A 183 10.37 -11.55 -7.30
CA MET A 183 10.37 -10.09 -7.36
C MET A 183 9.24 -9.49 -6.52
N VAL A 184 8.03 -10.05 -6.61
CA VAL A 184 6.87 -9.57 -5.86
C VAL A 184 7.10 -9.73 -4.35
N ILE A 185 7.60 -10.89 -3.89
CA ILE A 185 7.93 -11.13 -2.48
C ILE A 185 9.06 -10.20 -2.00
N SER A 186 10.11 -10.03 -2.81
CA SER A 186 11.24 -9.14 -2.50
C SER A 186 10.81 -7.68 -2.39
N ALA A 187 9.95 -7.21 -3.30
CA ALA A 187 9.45 -5.86 -3.30
C ALA A 187 8.43 -5.60 -2.18
N ASP A 188 7.61 -6.60 -1.86
CA ASP A 188 6.68 -6.55 -0.75
C ASP A 188 7.41 -6.26 0.57
N MET A 189 8.36 -7.11 0.95
CA MET A 189 9.06 -7.00 2.25
C MET A 189 10.04 -5.82 2.36
N SER A 190 10.50 -5.25 1.23
CA SER A 190 11.55 -4.22 1.22
C SER A 190 11.02 -2.79 1.21
N VAL A 191 9.74 -2.60 0.89
CA VAL A 191 9.15 -1.27 0.69
C VAL A 191 8.01 -1.05 1.70
N CYS A 192 6.78 -1.42 1.32
CA CYS A 192 5.57 -1.06 2.05
C CYS A 192 4.55 -2.21 2.05
N GLY A 193 5.04 -3.44 1.94
CA GLY A 193 4.21 -4.61 1.79
C GLY A 193 3.37 -4.58 0.53
N VAL A 194 2.06 -4.66 0.78
CA VAL A 194 1.06 -5.03 -0.22
C VAL A 194 1.04 -4.06 -1.42
N SER A 195 1.19 -2.75 -1.20
CA SER A 195 1.16 -1.79 -2.33
C SER A 195 2.36 -1.97 -3.27
N ALA A 196 3.53 -2.34 -2.74
CA ALA A 196 4.71 -2.62 -3.55
C ALA A 196 4.60 -3.98 -4.24
N ALA A 197 4.04 -4.99 -3.58
CA ALA A 197 3.70 -6.27 -4.20
C ALA A 197 2.81 -6.07 -5.43
N ILE A 198 1.79 -5.21 -5.31
CA ILE A 198 0.86 -4.88 -6.39
C ILE A 198 1.56 -4.16 -7.54
N ALA A 199 2.31 -3.11 -7.24
CA ALA A 199 2.98 -2.30 -8.25
C ALA A 199 4.00 -3.13 -9.03
N THR A 200 4.76 -3.98 -8.33
CA THR A 200 5.74 -4.87 -8.95
C THR A 200 5.09 -6.05 -9.66
N ALA A 201 4.02 -6.64 -9.14
CA ALA A 201 3.24 -7.66 -9.84
C ALA A 201 2.70 -7.15 -11.18
N ALA A 202 2.20 -5.91 -11.21
CA ALA A 202 1.78 -5.27 -12.45
C ALA A 202 2.96 -4.97 -13.39
N ALA A 203 4.14 -4.65 -12.84
CA ALA A 203 5.35 -4.40 -13.62
C ALA A 203 5.97 -5.66 -14.25
N CYS A 204 5.98 -6.77 -13.51
CA CYS A 204 6.54 -8.05 -13.93
C CYS A 204 5.52 -9.02 -14.53
N ARG A 205 4.24 -8.60 -14.65
CA ARG A 205 3.12 -9.44 -15.10
C ARG A 205 2.95 -10.73 -14.29
N ALA A 206 3.11 -10.62 -12.96
CA ALA A 206 2.93 -11.76 -12.06
C ALA A 206 1.50 -12.33 -12.14
N LYS A 207 1.38 -13.62 -11.89
CA LYS A 207 0.09 -14.29 -11.79
C LYS A 207 -0.63 -13.84 -10.52
N LYS A 208 -1.96 -13.94 -10.53
CA LYS A 208 -2.80 -13.51 -9.39
C LYS A 208 -2.49 -14.33 -8.15
N GLU A 209 -2.25 -15.63 -8.32
CA GLU A 209 -1.87 -16.53 -7.23
C GLU A 209 -0.49 -16.22 -6.65
N GLU A 210 0.45 -15.71 -7.46
CA GLU A 210 1.76 -15.28 -6.98
C GLU A 210 1.62 -14.03 -6.10
N LEU A 211 0.81 -13.08 -6.53
CA LEU A 211 0.46 -11.91 -5.73
C LEU A 211 -0.28 -12.30 -4.45
N THR A 212 -1.29 -13.18 -4.53
CA THR A 212 -2.01 -13.67 -3.35
C THR A 212 -1.07 -14.38 -2.37
N THR A 213 -0.10 -15.16 -2.87
CA THR A 213 0.91 -15.82 -2.03
C THR A 213 1.77 -14.79 -1.30
N ALA A 214 2.31 -13.81 -2.03
CA ALA A 214 3.17 -12.78 -1.44
C ALA A 214 2.42 -11.96 -0.37
N VAL A 215 1.21 -11.49 -0.71
CA VAL A 215 0.38 -10.68 0.20
C VAL A 215 -0.06 -11.49 1.41
N GLY A 216 -0.41 -12.77 1.24
CA GLY A 216 -0.79 -13.63 2.37
C GLY A 216 0.34 -13.82 3.37
N ILE A 217 1.58 -14.05 2.89
CA ILE A 217 2.77 -14.14 3.75
C ILE A 217 3.02 -12.78 4.43
N SER A 218 2.95 -11.68 3.66
CA SER A 218 3.15 -10.31 4.14
C SER A 218 2.25 -9.95 5.31
N LEU A 219 0.94 -10.20 5.17
CA LEU A 219 -0.04 -9.89 6.20
C LEU A 219 0.18 -10.71 7.47
N ALA A 220 0.56 -11.99 7.34
CA ALA A 220 0.87 -12.84 8.50
C ALA A 220 2.08 -12.30 9.29
N PHE A 221 3.15 -11.90 8.60
CA PHE A 221 4.32 -11.31 9.23
C PHE A 221 4.06 -9.91 9.77
N THR A 222 3.24 -9.11 9.10
CA THR A 222 2.85 -7.77 9.56
C THR A 222 2.20 -7.84 10.94
N VAL A 223 1.24 -8.75 11.14
CA VAL A 223 0.60 -8.96 12.45
C VAL A 223 1.61 -9.40 13.50
N MET A 224 2.47 -10.36 13.16
CA MET A 224 3.53 -10.84 14.06
C MET A 224 4.44 -9.69 14.50
N MET A 225 4.90 -8.87 13.57
CA MET A 225 5.83 -7.76 13.83
C MET A 225 5.18 -6.62 14.59
N MET A 226 3.93 -6.29 14.29
CA MET A 226 3.18 -5.28 15.02
C MET A 226 3.15 -5.57 16.52
N VAL A 227 2.99 -6.84 16.88
CA VAL A 227 2.94 -7.28 18.28
C VAL A 227 4.34 -7.47 18.87
N ALA A 228 5.29 -8.01 18.10
CA ALA A 228 6.62 -8.38 18.60
C ALA A 228 7.61 -7.21 18.69
N MET A 229 7.51 -6.21 17.81
CA MET A 229 8.48 -5.11 17.74
C MET A 229 8.43 -4.18 18.96
N PRO A 230 7.26 -3.68 19.43
CA PRO A 230 7.22 -2.78 20.57
C PRO A 230 7.90 -3.33 21.85
N PRO A 231 7.63 -4.57 22.31
CA PRO A 231 8.31 -5.10 23.49
C PRO A 231 9.81 -5.35 23.24
N LEU A 232 10.21 -5.72 22.02
CA LEU A 232 11.62 -5.89 21.67
C LEU A 232 12.40 -4.57 21.78
N ILE A 233 11.81 -3.48 21.27
CA ILE A 233 12.40 -2.13 21.34
C ILE A 233 12.55 -1.66 22.78
N GLN A 234 11.54 -1.89 23.62
CA GLN A 234 11.59 -1.58 25.05
C GLN A 234 12.66 -2.41 25.77
N ALA A 235 12.77 -3.70 25.48
CA ALA A 235 13.77 -4.59 26.07
C ALA A 235 15.21 -4.21 25.68
N MET A 236 15.40 -3.68 24.47
CA MET A 236 16.69 -3.17 23.99
C MET A 236 17.02 -1.76 24.52
N GLY A 237 16.09 -1.09 25.21
CA GLY A 237 16.29 0.26 25.73
C GLY A 237 16.43 1.34 24.65
N LEU A 238 15.89 1.09 23.45
CA LEU A 238 16.00 2.04 22.33
C LEU A 238 15.10 3.26 22.56
N GLY A 239 15.63 4.44 22.23
CA GLY A 239 14.86 5.69 22.31
C GLY A 239 13.68 5.74 21.33
N PRO A 240 12.69 6.62 21.55
CA PRO A 240 11.46 6.68 20.76
C PRO A 240 11.69 6.99 19.27
N VAL A 241 12.71 7.78 18.95
CA VAL A 241 13.06 8.12 17.55
C VAL A 241 13.63 6.91 16.81
N VAL A 242 14.63 6.23 17.38
CA VAL A 242 15.23 5.03 16.75
C VAL A 242 14.23 3.87 16.72
N GLY A 243 13.49 3.67 17.81
CA GLY A 243 12.43 2.66 17.88
C GLY A 243 11.33 2.92 16.85
N GLY A 244 10.84 4.16 16.76
CA GLY A 244 9.87 4.58 15.74
C GLY A 244 10.41 4.39 14.33
N ALA A 245 11.66 4.79 14.07
CA ALA A 245 12.30 4.60 12.79
C ALA A 245 12.41 3.14 12.37
N TRP A 246 12.77 2.28 13.31
CA TRP A 246 12.87 0.85 13.08
C TRP A 246 11.51 0.22 12.79
N VAL A 247 10.47 0.56 13.56
CA VAL A 247 9.07 0.13 13.30
C VAL A 247 8.61 0.60 11.92
N GLY A 248 8.80 1.89 11.61
CA GLY A 248 8.42 2.48 10.34
C GLY A 248 9.11 1.86 9.14
N GLY A 249 10.38 1.46 9.30
CA GLY A 249 11.18 0.86 8.23
C GLY A 249 10.84 -0.61 7.92
N THR A 250 10.18 -1.33 8.83
CA THR A 250 10.13 -2.80 8.80
C THR A 250 8.73 -3.39 8.82
N ILE A 251 7.74 -2.73 9.44
CA ILE A 251 6.37 -3.26 9.46
C ILE A 251 5.69 -2.94 8.12
N ASP A 252 5.20 -3.95 7.43
CA ASP A 252 4.74 -3.86 6.03
C ASP A 252 3.27 -3.43 5.87
N SER A 253 2.74 -2.69 6.84
CA SER A 253 1.49 -1.94 6.67
C SER A 253 1.46 -0.63 7.44
N THR A 254 0.88 0.40 6.82
CA THR A 254 0.73 1.72 7.42
C THR A 254 -0.17 1.71 8.67
N GLY A 255 -1.21 0.88 8.70
CA GLY A 255 -2.08 0.75 9.87
C GLY A 255 -1.36 0.11 11.05
N ALA A 256 -0.73 -1.04 10.78
CA ALA A 256 0.09 -1.75 11.75
C ALA A 256 1.28 -0.92 12.28
N VAL A 257 1.96 -0.15 11.42
CA VAL A 257 3.03 0.79 11.82
C VAL A 257 2.51 1.83 12.81
N GLY A 258 1.36 2.45 12.52
CA GLY A 258 0.75 3.43 13.42
C GLY A 258 0.39 2.81 14.77
N ALA A 259 -0.21 1.62 14.76
CA ALA A 259 -0.56 0.90 15.98
C ALA A 259 0.68 0.54 16.84
N ALA A 260 1.70 -0.08 16.22
CA ALA A 260 2.94 -0.43 16.90
C ALA A 260 3.71 0.80 17.40
N GLY A 261 3.75 1.87 16.61
CA GLY A 261 4.34 3.14 16.99
C GLY A 261 3.62 3.79 18.19
N ALA A 262 2.29 3.76 18.20
CA ALA A 262 1.49 4.27 19.31
C ALA A 262 1.77 3.52 20.63
N MET A 263 2.04 2.21 20.57
CA MET A 263 2.45 1.41 21.74
C MET A 263 3.81 1.83 22.33
N LEU A 264 4.66 2.49 21.53
CA LEU A 264 5.95 3.05 21.95
C LEU A 264 5.87 4.52 22.37
N GLY A 265 4.70 5.15 22.21
CA GLY A 265 4.44 6.54 22.54
C GLY A 265 4.28 7.44 21.32
N LYS A 266 3.70 8.63 21.55
CA LYS A 266 3.30 9.57 20.48
C LYS A 266 4.46 10.02 19.59
N GLU A 267 5.64 10.21 20.15
CA GLU A 267 6.84 10.58 19.40
C GLU A 267 7.24 9.45 18.43
N ALA A 268 7.30 8.21 18.92
CA ALA A 268 7.62 7.04 18.09
C ALA A 268 6.57 6.81 17.00
N GLU A 269 5.28 7.03 17.28
CA GLU A 269 4.20 6.95 16.29
C GLU A 269 4.41 7.93 15.12
N VAL A 270 4.71 9.20 15.44
CA VAL A 270 4.96 10.23 14.43
C VAL A 270 6.18 9.86 13.58
N VAL A 271 7.27 9.40 14.21
CA VAL A 271 8.48 9.00 13.48
C VAL A 271 8.24 7.76 12.62
N ALA A 272 7.57 6.74 13.16
CA ALA A 272 7.30 5.49 12.46
C ALA A 272 6.42 5.70 11.23
N THR A 273 5.32 6.44 11.40
CA THR A 273 4.42 6.77 10.29
C THR A 273 5.10 7.66 9.27
N THR A 274 5.95 8.60 9.70
CA THR A 274 6.78 9.42 8.81
C THR A 274 7.71 8.58 7.95
N ILE A 275 8.52 7.70 8.55
CA ILE A 275 9.45 6.86 7.81
C ILE A 275 8.72 5.93 6.85
N LYS A 276 7.60 5.34 7.28
CA LYS A 276 6.79 4.52 6.39
C LYS A 276 6.23 5.33 5.22
N MET A 277 5.79 6.57 5.44
CA MET A 277 5.35 7.43 4.35
C MET A 277 6.48 7.70 3.37
N ILE A 278 7.72 7.96 3.83
CA ILE A 278 8.88 8.14 2.95
C ILE A 278 9.13 6.86 2.11
N GLN A 279 9.05 5.68 2.71
CA GLN A 279 9.16 4.41 1.96
C GLN A 279 8.04 4.25 0.92
N ASN A 280 6.79 4.62 1.24
CA ASN A 280 5.69 4.58 0.28
C ASN A 280 5.95 5.45 -0.97
N MET A 281 6.76 6.51 -0.84
CA MET A 281 7.13 7.34 -1.98
C MET A 281 8.07 6.62 -2.96
N LEU A 282 8.82 5.61 -2.50
CA LEU A 282 9.72 4.80 -3.35
C LEU A 282 8.99 3.83 -4.27
N ILE A 283 7.70 3.56 -4.04
CA ILE A 283 6.91 2.59 -4.83
C ILE A 283 6.99 2.90 -6.32
N GLY A 284 6.86 4.18 -6.71
CA GLY A 284 6.91 4.59 -8.11
C GLY A 284 8.29 4.32 -8.75
N VAL A 285 9.36 4.62 -8.01
CA VAL A 285 10.75 4.41 -8.46
C VAL A 285 11.06 2.91 -8.58
N VAL A 286 10.67 2.13 -7.58
CA VAL A 286 10.86 0.67 -7.57
C VAL A 286 10.06 0.00 -8.67
N ALA A 287 8.78 0.35 -8.83
CA ALA A 287 7.94 -0.19 -9.90
C ALA A 287 8.50 0.14 -11.29
N PHE A 288 9.01 1.37 -11.48
CA PHE A 288 9.70 1.77 -12.71
C PHE A 288 10.96 0.93 -12.94
N GLY A 289 11.84 0.83 -11.93
CA GLY A 289 13.07 0.06 -12.01
C GLY A 289 12.82 -1.41 -12.32
N VAL A 290 11.84 -2.03 -11.66
CA VAL A 290 11.41 -3.41 -11.90
C VAL A 290 10.86 -3.57 -13.32
N ALA A 291 10.00 -2.65 -13.78
CA ALA A 291 9.47 -2.71 -15.16
C ALA A 291 10.60 -2.66 -16.20
N VAL A 292 11.56 -1.74 -16.04
CA VAL A 292 12.71 -1.62 -16.94
C VAL A 292 13.57 -2.88 -16.90
N TYR A 293 13.88 -3.39 -15.70
CA TYR A 293 14.65 -4.62 -15.52
C TYR A 293 13.95 -5.83 -16.15
N TRP A 294 12.62 -5.94 -15.99
CA TRP A 294 11.85 -7.06 -16.53
C TRP A 294 11.92 -7.12 -18.05
N VAL A 295 11.76 -5.97 -18.69
CA VAL A 295 11.77 -5.84 -20.15
C VAL A 295 13.17 -6.03 -20.72
N THR A 296 14.20 -5.50 -20.04
CA THR A 296 15.58 -5.50 -20.59
C THR A 296 16.38 -6.75 -20.25
N CYS A 297 16.15 -7.36 -19.09
CA CYS A 297 16.99 -8.44 -18.57
C CYS A 297 16.26 -9.80 -18.45
N VAL A 298 14.96 -9.81 -18.10
CA VAL A 298 14.24 -11.07 -17.81
C VAL A 298 13.52 -11.62 -19.03
N GLU A 299 12.71 -10.82 -19.71
CA GLU A 299 11.98 -11.23 -20.92
C GLU A 299 12.77 -10.96 -22.21
N ARG A 300 14.11 -11.00 -22.14
CA ARG A 300 14.96 -10.72 -23.29
C ARG A 300 14.78 -11.84 -24.32
N THR A 301 14.18 -11.53 -25.46
CA THR A 301 14.16 -12.42 -26.61
C THR A 301 15.59 -12.56 -27.14
N GLU A 302 16.14 -13.77 -27.18
CA GLU A 302 17.48 -14.02 -27.71
C GLU A 302 17.59 -13.49 -29.15
N GLY A 303 18.59 -12.63 -29.42
CA GLY A 303 18.91 -12.13 -30.75
C GLY A 303 18.33 -10.77 -31.15
N ALA A 304 17.35 -10.20 -30.42
CA ALA A 304 16.82 -8.86 -30.72
C ALA A 304 17.31 -7.83 -29.69
N ARG A 305 17.86 -6.70 -30.14
CA ARG A 305 17.95 -5.50 -29.28
C ARG A 305 16.51 -5.04 -29.07
N PRO A 306 16.01 -4.93 -27.83
CA PRO A 306 14.65 -4.43 -27.62
C PRO A 306 14.59 -3.02 -28.20
N GLU A 307 13.80 -2.83 -29.25
CA GLU A 307 13.52 -1.49 -29.75
C GLU A 307 12.89 -0.67 -28.62
N ILE A 308 13.18 0.64 -28.59
CA ILE A 308 12.54 1.58 -27.65
C ILE A 308 11.00 1.47 -27.76
N SER A 309 10.49 1.15 -28.96
CA SER A 309 9.07 0.89 -29.24
C SER A 309 8.50 -0.29 -28.43
N GLU A 310 9.25 -1.38 -28.31
CA GLU A 310 8.86 -2.58 -27.57
C GLU A 310 8.93 -2.35 -26.07
N ILE A 311 9.94 -1.61 -25.61
CA ILE A 311 10.05 -1.17 -24.21
C ILE A 311 8.84 -0.33 -23.84
N TRP A 312 8.51 0.68 -24.64
CA TRP A 312 7.33 1.53 -24.42
C TRP A 312 6.00 0.76 -24.47
N ARG A 313 5.89 -0.29 -25.29
CA ARG A 313 4.68 -1.12 -25.36
C ARG A 313 4.54 -2.02 -24.13
N ARG A 314 5.65 -2.59 -23.65
CA ARG A 314 5.67 -3.47 -22.47
C ARG A 314 5.65 -2.68 -21.16
N PHE A 315 6.00 -1.39 -21.19
CA PHE A 315 6.06 -0.51 -20.04
C PHE A 315 4.67 -0.30 -19.40
N PRO A 316 4.53 -0.46 -18.07
CA PRO A 316 3.25 -0.27 -17.41
C PRO A 316 2.82 1.20 -17.42
N ARG A 317 1.87 1.54 -18.30
CA ARG A 317 1.39 2.92 -18.49
C ARG A 317 0.80 3.57 -17.23
N PHE A 318 0.37 2.77 -16.24
CA PHE A 318 -0.11 3.31 -14.96
C PHE A 318 1.00 4.02 -14.17
N ILE A 319 2.28 3.67 -14.38
CA ILE A 319 3.42 4.34 -13.73
C ILE A 319 3.50 5.80 -14.19
N LEU A 320 3.21 6.09 -15.46
CA LEU A 320 3.12 7.46 -15.96
C LEU A 320 1.97 8.22 -15.29
N GLY A 321 0.84 7.54 -15.05
CA GLY A 321 -0.27 8.11 -14.28
C GLY A 321 0.11 8.42 -12.84
N PHE A 322 0.81 7.51 -12.16
CA PHE A 322 1.34 7.70 -10.81
C PHE A 322 2.29 8.91 -10.75
N LEU A 323 3.30 8.95 -11.63
CA LEU A 323 4.29 10.03 -11.67
C LEU A 323 3.64 11.36 -12.06
N GLY A 324 2.76 11.35 -13.06
CA GLY A 324 2.01 12.52 -13.49
C GLY A 324 1.13 13.08 -12.38
N ALA A 325 0.42 12.23 -11.64
CA ALA A 325 -0.40 12.64 -10.49
C ALA A 325 0.47 13.23 -9.37
N SER A 326 1.60 12.61 -9.06
CA SER A 326 2.54 13.08 -8.03
C SER A 326 3.16 14.44 -8.38
N VAL A 327 3.61 14.61 -9.62
CA VAL A 327 4.13 15.89 -10.12
C VAL A 327 3.05 16.95 -10.13
N LEU A 328 1.87 16.65 -10.66
CA LEU A 328 0.75 17.60 -10.75
C LEU A 328 0.34 18.10 -9.36
N VAL A 329 0.17 17.19 -8.38
CA VAL A 329 -0.20 17.57 -7.02
C VAL A 329 0.92 18.36 -6.34
N SER A 330 2.18 18.02 -6.60
CA SER A 330 3.32 18.76 -6.05
C SER A 330 3.43 20.18 -6.63
N VAL A 331 3.19 20.34 -7.94
CA VAL A 331 3.14 21.66 -8.58
C VAL A 331 1.98 22.49 -8.02
N LEU A 332 0.79 21.89 -7.83
CA LEU A 332 -0.35 22.56 -7.21
C LEU A 332 -0.08 22.94 -5.74
N TYR A 333 0.66 22.10 -5.01
CA TYR A 333 1.04 22.38 -3.63
C TYR A 333 1.91 23.65 -3.52
N GLU A 334 2.86 23.83 -4.43
CA GLU A 334 3.83 24.94 -4.40
C GLU A 334 3.34 26.21 -5.09
N ASN A 335 2.58 26.09 -6.19
CA ASN A 335 2.26 27.23 -7.07
C ASN A 335 0.86 27.81 -6.85
N LEU A 336 -0.03 27.13 -6.12
CA LEU A 336 -1.37 27.63 -5.84
C LEU A 336 -1.39 28.44 -4.54
N SER A 337 -2.03 29.61 -4.53
CA SER A 337 -2.29 30.37 -3.31
C SER A 337 -3.24 29.59 -2.39
N GLY A 338 -2.74 29.13 -1.24
CA GLY A 338 -3.44 28.17 -0.38
C GLY A 338 -3.29 26.70 -0.81
N GLY A 339 -2.31 26.39 -1.67
CA GLY A 339 -1.98 25.06 -2.16
C GLY A 339 -1.87 23.98 -1.07
N PRO A 340 -1.19 24.24 0.08
CA PRO A 340 -1.09 23.24 1.14
C PRO A 340 -2.44 22.81 1.72
N ASP A 341 -3.35 23.76 1.96
CA ASP A 341 -4.68 23.48 2.50
C ASP A 341 -5.59 22.83 1.46
N PHE A 342 -5.51 23.27 0.20
CA PHE A 342 -6.23 22.65 -0.91
C PHE A 342 -5.81 21.20 -1.14
N VAL A 343 -4.50 20.95 -1.27
CA VAL A 343 -3.96 19.60 -1.50
C VAL A 343 -4.27 18.69 -0.32
N LYS A 344 -4.11 19.17 0.92
CA LYS A 344 -4.52 18.42 2.10
C LYS A 344 -6.01 18.08 2.08
N ALA A 345 -6.88 19.02 1.72
CA ALA A 345 -8.31 18.78 1.61
C ALA A 345 -8.66 17.76 0.51
N VAL A 346 -8.01 17.81 -0.66
CA VAL A 346 -8.21 16.86 -1.76
C VAL A 346 -7.72 15.46 -1.39
N VAL A 347 -6.50 15.37 -0.82
CA VAL A 347 -5.87 14.10 -0.42
C VAL A 347 -6.63 13.45 0.73
N ASP A 348 -6.80 14.17 1.85
CA ASP A 348 -7.44 13.64 3.06
C ASP A 348 -8.96 13.46 2.92
N GLY A 349 -9.60 14.26 2.06
CA GLY A 349 -11.05 14.27 1.89
C GLY A 349 -11.58 13.44 0.73
N GLY A 350 -10.73 12.98 -0.20
CA GLY A 350 -11.17 12.28 -1.41
C GLY A 350 -10.24 11.17 -1.86
N THR A 351 -9.03 11.53 -2.31
CA THR A 351 -8.10 10.61 -2.98
C THR A 351 -7.79 9.40 -2.12
N LYS A 352 -7.48 9.60 -0.82
CA LYS A 352 -7.16 8.52 0.11
C LYS A 352 -8.29 7.52 0.29
N THR A 353 -9.52 8.02 0.42
CA THR A 353 -10.70 7.18 0.61
C THR A 353 -11.02 6.38 -0.65
N VAL A 354 -11.05 7.06 -1.81
CA VAL A 354 -11.33 6.40 -3.10
C VAL A 354 -10.25 5.38 -3.43
N ARG A 355 -8.98 5.69 -3.17
CA ARG A 355 -7.86 4.75 -3.31
C ARG A 355 -8.07 3.51 -2.45
N SER A 356 -8.40 3.70 -1.18
CA SER A 356 -8.59 2.59 -0.24
C SER A 356 -9.73 1.68 -0.69
N TRP A 357 -10.83 2.24 -1.22
CA TRP A 357 -11.88 1.46 -1.86
C TRP A 357 -11.41 0.72 -3.12
N CYS A 358 -10.65 1.38 -3.99
CA CYS A 358 -10.07 0.74 -5.18
C CYS A 358 -9.18 -0.45 -4.80
N PHE A 359 -8.29 -0.30 -3.82
CA PHE A 359 -7.47 -1.41 -3.35
C PHE A 359 -8.29 -2.52 -2.71
N CYS A 360 -9.30 -2.20 -1.91
CA CYS A 360 -10.18 -3.22 -1.34
C CYS A 360 -10.92 -4.03 -2.43
N MET A 361 -11.50 -3.35 -3.42
CA MET A 361 -12.12 -4.01 -4.58
C MET A 361 -11.13 -4.84 -5.40
N ALA A 362 -9.87 -4.38 -5.49
CA ALA A 362 -8.81 -5.14 -6.12
C ALA A 362 -8.49 -6.43 -5.34
N PHE A 363 -8.37 -6.38 -4.01
CA PHE A 363 -8.13 -7.57 -3.19
C PHE A 363 -9.29 -8.56 -3.22
N VAL A 364 -10.52 -8.06 -3.15
CA VAL A 364 -11.71 -8.92 -3.35
C VAL A 364 -11.64 -9.60 -4.71
N SER A 365 -11.34 -8.82 -5.77
CA SER A 365 -11.22 -9.37 -7.13
C SER A 365 -10.10 -10.40 -7.24
N ILE A 366 -8.95 -10.18 -6.60
CA ILE A 366 -7.85 -11.15 -6.53
C ILE A 366 -8.31 -12.44 -5.85
N GLY A 367 -8.96 -12.35 -4.69
CA GLY A 367 -9.48 -13.51 -3.99
C GLY A 367 -10.47 -14.29 -4.85
N LEU A 368 -11.38 -13.58 -5.53
CA LEU A 368 -12.36 -14.18 -6.44
C LEU A 368 -11.71 -14.88 -7.64
N GLU A 369 -10.52 -14.46 -8.06
CA GLU A 369 -9.78 -15.06 -9.17
C GLU A 369 -8.76 -16.11 -8.73
N THR A 370 -8.51 -16.24 -7.43
CA THR A 370 -7.50 -17.16 -6.88
C THR A 370 -8.07 -18.56 -6.68
N ASN A 371 -7.35 -19.57 -7.20
CA ASN A 371 -7.63 -20.98 -6.94
C ASN A 371 -6.75 -21.53 -5.80
N LEU A 372 -7.36 -22.12 -4.77
CA LEU A 372 -6.65 -22.69 -3.61
C LEU A 372 -5.70 -23.83 -3.98
N GLY A 373 -6.05 -24.64 -4.97
CA GLY A 373 -5.18 -25.71 -5.46
C GLY A 373 -3.91 -25.18 -6.13
N THR A 374 -4.02 -24.11 -6.91
CA THR A 374 -2.87 -23.42 -7.51
C THR A 374 -2.06 -22.67 -6.46
N LEU A 375 -2.72 -22.00 -5.53
CA LEU A 375 -2.07 -21.33 -4.39
C LEU A 375 -1.25 -22.32 -3.55
N ALA A 376 -1.82 -23.49 -3.25
CA ALA A 376 -1.13 -24.54 -2.52
C ALA A 376 0.12 -25.04 -3.26
N LYS A 377 0.16 -25.03 -4.60
CA LYS A 377 1.38 -25.38 -5.35
C LYS A 377 2.51 -24.38 -5.11
N PHE A 378 2.20 -23.09 -5.04
CA PHE A 378 3.21 -22.06 -4.73
C PHE A 378 3.74 -22.19 -3.30
N LEU A 379 2.90 -22.65 -2.35
CA LEU A 379 3.31 -22.92 -0.97
C LEU A 379 4.05 -24.26 -0.81
N ARG A 380 3.75 -25.26 -1.67
CA ARG A 380 4.39 -26.59 -1.70
C ARG A 380 5.84 -26.47 -2.14
N GLY A 381 6.72 -26.27 -1.17
CA GLY A 381 8.17 -26.15 -1.37
C GLY A 381 8.83 -25.24 -0.36
N GLY A 382 8.08 -24.44 0.41
CA GLY A 382 8.60 -23.60 1.50
C GLY A 382 9.49 -22.44 1.04
N LYS A 383 10.02 -22.46 -0.19
CA LYS A 383 10.92 -21.44 -0.74
C LYS A 383 10.39 -20.01 -0.62
N PRO A 384 9.10 -19.71 -0.91
CA PRO A 384 8.57 -18.35 -0.72
C PRO A 384 8.62 -17.89 0.74
N LEU A 385 8.32 -18.79 1.68
CA LEU A 385 8.36 -18.50 3.11
C LEU A 385 9.81 -18.33 3.58
N THR A 386 10.73 -19.20 3.15
CA THR A 386 12.16 -19.06 3.46
C THR A 386 12.72 -17.75 2.93
N LEU A 387 12.38 -17.37 1.70
CA LEU A 387 12.76 -16.09 1.11
C LEU A 387 12.26 -14.93 1.97
N TYR A 388 10.99 -14.98 2.36
CA TYR A 388 10.39 -13.94 3.20
C TYR A 388 11.06 -13.86 4.56
N VAL A 389 11.25 -14.97 5.26
CA VAL A 389 11.93 -14.98 6.57
C VAL A 389 13.35 -14.44 6.48
N CYS A 390 14.16 -14.95 5.54
CA CYS A 390 15.55 -14.51 5.40
C CYS A 390 15.65 -13.04 5.00
N GLY A 391 14.83 -12.61 4.04
CA GLY A 391 14.82 -11.23 3.58
C GLY A 391 14.27 -10.26 4.63
N GLN A 392 13.28 -10.68 5.40
CA GLN A 392 12.73 -9.87 6.48
C GLN A 392 13.69 -9.76 7.66
N LEU A 393 14.45 -10.81 7.97
CA LEU A 393 15.56 -10.73 8.93
C LEU A 393 16.64 -9.76 8.46
N LEU A 394 17.01 -9.80 7.17
CA LEU A 394 17.92 -8.81 6.59
C LEU A 394 17.37 -7.39 6.73
N ASN A 395 16.08 -7.19 6.41
CA ASN A 395 15.42 -5.89 6.52
C ASN A 395 15.41 -5.39 7.97
N LEU A 396 15.10 -6.25 8.94
CA LEU A 396 15.12 -5.93 10.36
C LEU A 396 16.50 -5.44 10.81
N VAL A 397 17.54 -6.21 10.50
CA VAL A 397 18.91 -5.88 10.92
C VAL A 397 19.40 -4.60 10.23
N LEU A 398 19.22 -4.51 8.90
CA LEU A 398 19.70 -3.37 8.13
C LEU A 398 18.95 -2.08 8.50
N SER A 399 17.63 -2.15 8.69
CA SER A 399 16.83 -1.01 9.15
C SER A 399 17.24 -0.53 10.53
N LEU A 400 17.53 -1.43 11.47
CA LEU A 400 18.02 -1.06 12.80
C LEU A 400 19.39 -0.37 12.72
N LEU A 401 20.34 -0.98 12.00
CA LEU A 401 21.69 -0.43 11.85
C LEU A 401 21.66 0.95 11.19
N MET A 402 20.85 1.12 10.14
CA MET A 402 20.71 2.41 9.47
C MET A 402 19.99 3.44 10.34
N SER A 403 19.01 3.01 11.16
CA SER A 403 18.34 3.91 12.11
C SER A 403 19.30 4.41 13.18
N LEU A 404 20.12 3.52 13.77
CA LEU A 404 21.17 3.90 14.72
C LEU A 404 22.21 4.83 14.07
N LEU A 405 22.72 4.46 12.90
CA LEU A 405 23.73 5.26 12.18
C LEU A 405 23.20 6.66 11.85
N MET A 406 21.99 6.78 11.30
CA MET A 406 21.46 8.06 10.85
C MET A 406 21.03 8.96 12.01
N PHE A 407 20.36 8.42 13.03
CA PHE A 407 19.79 9.24 14.11
C PHE A 407 20.73 9.44 15.31
N GLU A 408 21.72 8.57 15.54
CA GLU A 408 22.67 8.73 16.65
C GLU A 408 24.04 9.25 16.20
N VAL A 409 24.51 8.86 15.02
CA VAL A 409 25.89 9.17 14.56
C VAL A 409 25.92 10.33 13.58
N VAL A 410 25.15 10.25 12.48
CA VAL A 410 25.24 11.23 11.38
C VAL A 410 24.42 12.48 11.69
N PHE A 411 23.23 12.33 12.27
CA PHE A 411 22.35 13.44 12.63
C PHE A 411 21.88 13.36 14.10
N PRO A 412 22.80 13.46 15.08
CA PRO A 412 22.47 13.34 16.50
C PRO A 412 21.42 14.34 16.99
N GLY A 413 21.31 15.52 16.35
CA GLY A 413 20.30 16.54 16.67
C GLY A 413 18.97 16.40 15.92
N ALA A 414 18.83 15.47 14.98
CA ALA A 414 17.57 15.30 14.25
C ALA A 414 16.45 14.74 15.12
N ALA A 415 16.81 13.98 16.16
CA ALA A 415 15.88 13.55 17.20
C ALA A 415 15.22 14.75 17.91
N ASP A 416 15.96 15.84 18.13
CA ASP A 416 15.44 17.04 18.81
C ASP A 416 14.58 17.94 17.91
N VAL A 417 14.78 17.88 16.59
CA VAL A 417 13.93 18.59 15.62
C VAL A 417 12.56 17.93 15.51
N LEU A 418 12.49 16.60 15.62
CA LEU A 418 11.23 15.84 15.60
C LEU A 418 10.43 15.93 16.92
N ARG A 419 11.07 16.41 18.01
CA ARG A 419 10.44 16.67 19.31
C ARG A 419 9.66 17.99 19.38
N LYS A 420 9.87 18.91 18.44
CA LYS A 420 9.18 20.22 18.34
C LYS A 420 8.06 20.16 17.31
#